data_AF-A0ABD1I2M7-F1
#
_entry.id   AF-A0ABD1I2M7-F1
#
_cell.length_a   1.000
_cell.length_b   1.000
_cell.length_c   1.000
_cell.angle_alpha   90.00
_cell.angle_beta   90.00
_cell.angle_gamma   90.00
#
_symmetry.space_group_name_H-M   'P 1'
#
loop_
_entity.id
_entity.type
_entity.pdbx_description
1 polymer ?
#
loop_
_entity_poly.entity_id
_entity_poly.type
_entity_poly.pdbx_seq_one_letter_code
_entity_poly.pdbx_strand_id
1 'polypeptide(L)'
;MASSLALALLLLVSTAATLSGRPNVDNVAEFARWLVRMGTWGVLSFNSPTFVPKGYVASYTDAGAGSPYFYLSILDPAGAEAQNDVRYSLTLSEFFFDDCGGQDPQSPSCAKITLSGQLLMLPGDSVEGAKAERALFKAHPSFLGFPKMNGTFAVYKLLIDEIFLVNKMAPPRELSVEEYLAA
;
A
#
# COMPACT_ATOMS: atom_id res chain seq x y z
N MET A 1 -47.15 43.59 -5.40
CA MET A 1 -45.78 43.44 -4.87
C MET A 1 -45.53 41.95 -4.72
N ALA A 2 -44.93 41.32 -5.74
CA ALA A 2 -44.71 39.87 -5.76
C ALA A 2 -43.36 39.58 -5.08
N SER A 3 -43.41 38.94 -3.90
CA SER A 3 -42.22 38.54 -3.14
C SER A 3 -41.74 37.19 -3.66
N SER A 4 -40.67 37.22 -4.45
CA SER A 4 -39.94 36.04 -4.90
C SER A 4 -38.80 35.78 -3.90
N LEU A 5 -38.80 34.63 -3.22
CA LEU A 5 -37.70 34.20 -2.36
C LEU A 5 -37.28 32.80 -2.77
N ALA A 6 -36.04 32.74 -3.26
CA ALA A 6 -35.44 31.65 -4.01
C ALA A 6 -35.15 30.42 -3.15
N LEU A 7 -35.35 29.25 -3.74
CA LEU A 7 -34.98 27.96 -3.19
C LEU A 7 -33.45 27.77 -3.33
N ALA A 8 -32.71 27.81 -2.22
CA ALA A 8 -31.27 27.55 -2.22
C ALA A 8 -31.02 26.03 -2.33
N LEU A 9 -30.57 25.58 -3.50
CA LEU A 9 -30.14 24.21 -3.75
C LEU A 9 -28.72 24.02 -3.15
N LEU A 10 -28.62 23.35 -2.00
CA LEU A 10 -27.32 22.92 -1.47
C LEU A 10 -26.73 21.84 -2.39
N LEU A 11 -25.76 22.23 -3.21
CA LEU A 11 -24.90 21.31 -3.95
C LEU A 11 -24.00 20.58 -2.94
N LEU A 12 -24.27 19.29 -2.71
CA LEU A 12 -23.34 18.38 -2.08
C LEU A 12 -22.13 18.23 -3.03
N VAL A 13 -21.08 19.00 -2.78
CA VAL A 13 -19.77 18.77 -3.41
C VAL A 13 -19.23 17.46 -2.85
N SER A 14 -19.49 16.36 -3.55
CA SER A 14 -18.76 15.12 -3.34
C SER A 14 -17.32 15.38 -3.74
N THR A 15 -16.43 15.53 -2.76
CA THR A 15 -14.98 15.46 -3.02
C THR A 15 -14.65 14.01 -3.34
N ALA A 16 -14.98 13.57 -4.54
CA ALA A 16 -14.28 12.46 -5.16
C ALA A 16 -12.82 12.89 -5.17
N ALA A 17 -11.97 12.19 -4.42
CA ALA A 17 -10.54 12.40 -4.47
C ALA A 17 -10.13 12.35 -5.93
N THR A 18 -9.72 13.48 -6.48
CA THR A 18 -9.16 13.54 -7.82
C THR A 18 -8.04 12.51 -7.85
N LEU A 19 -8.12 11.58 -8.80
CA LEU A 19 -7.01 10.71 -9.13
C LEU A 19 -5.84 11.67 -9.41
N SER A 20 -4.92 11.83 -8.45
CA SER A 20 -3.85 12.79 -8.64
C SER A 20 -3.07 12.27 -9.84
N GLY A 21 -2.99 13.08 -10.89
CA GLY A 21 -2.23 12.72 -12.09
C GLY A 21 -0.83 12.25 -11.69
N ARG A 22 -0.24 11.37 -12.49
CA ARG A 22 1.11 10.84 -12.28
C ARG A 22 2.07 11.99 -11.91
N PRO A 23 2.67 11.99 -10.71
CA PRO A 23 3.52 13.09 -10.27
C PRO A 23 4.74 13.26 -11.17
N ASN A 24 5.38 14.43 -11.09
CA ASN A 24 6.67 14.63 -11.72
C ASN A 24 7.68 13.62 -11.13
N VAL A 25 8.38 12.89 -11.98
CA VAL A 25 9.36 11.87 -11.57
C VAL A 25 10.48 12.44 -10.71
N ASP A 26 10.75 13.74 -10.78
CA ASP A 26 11.75 14.41 -9.97
C ASP A 26 11.27 14.78 -8.56
N ASN A 27 9.96 14.77 -8.30
CA ASN A 27 9.39 14.86 -6.95
C ASN A 27 9.43 13.47 -6.29
N VAL A 28 10.64 13.00 -5.93
CA VAL A 28 10.90 11.59 -5.57
C VAL A 28 9.97 11.06 -4.48
N ALA A 29 9.86 11.76 -3.35
CA ALA A 29 9.06 11.31 -2.21
C ALA A 29 7.56 11.28 -2.53
N GLU A 30 7.04 12.33 -3.16
CA GLU A 30 5.64 12.41 -3.61
C GLU A 30 5.32 11.31 -4.62
N PHE A 31 6.22 11.07 -5.58
CA PHE A 31 6.07 10.02 -6.58
C PHE A 31 6.07 8.63 -5.92
N ALA A 32 6.97 8.37 -4.98
CA ALA A 32 7.01 7.12 -4.22
C ALA A 32 5.70 6.88 -3.46
N ARG A 33 5.21 7.90 -2.75
CA ARG A 33 3.94 7.82 -2.01
C ARG A 33 2.74 7.64 -2.91
N TRP A 34 2.72 8.31 -4.05
CA TRP A 34 1.71 8.11 -5.07
C TRP A 34 1.72 6.66 -5.58
N LEU A 35 2.89 6.13 -5.95
CA LEU A 35 3.02 4.77 -6.47
C LEU A 35 2.50 3.72 -5.47
N VAL A 36 2.86 3.87 -4.19
CA VAL A 36 2.38 2.98 -3.12
C VAL A 36 0.88 3.16 -2.85
N ARG A 37 0.35 4.39 -2.91
CA ARG A 37 -1.08 4.66 -2.66
C ARG A 37 -1.99 4.22 -3.80
N MET A 38 -1.49 4.22 -5.03
CA MET A 38 -2.24 3.80 -6.21
C MET A 38 -2.36 2.27 -6.31
N GLY A 39 -1.38 1.53 -5.81
CA GLY A 39 -1.42 0.08 -5.74
C GLY A 39 -2.43 -0.43 -4.69
N THR A 40 -3.02 -1.60 -4.99
CA THR A 40 -3.94 -2.30 -4.07
C THR A 40 -3.42 -3.69 -3.67
N TRP A 41 -2.42 -4.20 -4.37
CA TRP A 41 -1.75 -5.47 -4.11
C TRP A 41 -0.30 -5.43 -4.60
N GLY A 42 0.53 -6.36 -4.16
CA GLY A 42 1.92 -6.49 -4.58
C GLY A 42 2.51 -7.86 -4.25
N VAL A 43 3.83 -7.98 -4.44
CA VAL A 43 4.57 -9.18 -4.05
C VAL A 43 5.30 -8.92 -2.75
N LEU A 44 4.83 -9.58 -1.69
CA LEU A 44 5.46 -9.60 -0.39
C LEU A 44 6.50 -10.73 -0.37
N SER A 45 7.76 -10.38 -0.14
CA SER A 45 8.89 -11.31 -0.14
C SER A 45 9.43 -11.51 1.26
N PHE A 46 9.79 -12.75 1.59
CA PHE A 46 10.25 -13.17 2.91
C PHE A 46 11.11 -14.44 2.79
N ASN A 47 11.83 -14.79 3.86
CA ASN A 47 12.59 -16.03 3.91
C ASN A 47 11.72 -17.16 4.45
N SER A 48 11.82 -18.36 3.87
CA SER A 48 11.30 -19.57 4.54
C SER A 48 12.09 -19.87 5.83
N PRO A 49 11.59 -20.78 6.69
CA PRO A 49 12.36 -21.30 7.83
C PRO A 49 13.73 -21.91 7.45
N THR A 50 13.91 -22.28 6.19
CA THR A 50 15.16 -22.81 5.62
C THR A 50 15.95 -21.77 4.83
N PHE A 51 15.67 -20.48 5.04
CA PHE A 51 16.31 -19.33 4.38
C PHE A 51 16.23 -19.33 2.85
N VAL A 52 15.15 -19.88 2.29
CA VAL A 52 14.87 -19.78 0.85
C VAL A 52 13.93 -18.59 0.62
N PRO A 53 14.30 -17.61 -0.23
CA PRO A 53 13.42 -16.49 -0.55
C PRO A 53 12.11 -16.97 -1.18
N LYS A 54 10.99 -16.41 -0.72
CA LYS A 54 9.65 -16.67 -1.24
C LYS A 54 8.96 -15.34 -1.56
N GLY A 55 8.17 -15.34 -2.64
CA GLY A 55 7.22 -14.27 -2.94
C GLY A 55 5.79 -14.74 -2.68
N TYR A 56 4.97 -13.85 -2.16
CA TYR A 56 3.55 -14.08 -1.89
C TYR A 56 2.74 -12.88 -2.38
N VAL A 57 1.68 -13.13 -3.14
CA VAL A 57 0.79 -12.07 -3.62
C VAL A 57 -0.09 -11.61 -2.46
N ALA A 58 0.07 -10.36 -2.03
CA ALA A 58 -0.66 -9.80 -0.91
C ALA A 58 -1.39 -8.52 -1.31
N SER A 59 -2.67 -8.44 -0.99
CA SER A 59 -3.41 -7.17 -1.01
C SER A 59 -3.02 -6.32 0.20
N TYR A 60 -2.96 -5.00 0.00
CA TYR A 60 -2.60 -4.06 1.05
C TYR A 60 -3.36 -2.74 0.91
N THR A 61 -3.22 -1.88 1.91
CA THR A 61 -3.50 -0.45 1.82
C THR A 61 -2.48 0.29 2.67
N ASP A 62 -2.05 1.48 2.26
CA ASP A 62 -1.23 2.35 3.10
C ASP A 62 -2.07 3.24 4.03
N ALA A 63 -3.40 3.17 3.93
CA ALA A 63 -4.36 4.04 4.59
C ALA A 63 -4.08 5.55 4.40
N GLY A 64 -3.38 5.92 3.32
CA GLY A 64 -2.92 7.28 3.03
C GLY A 64 -1.68 7.73 3.80
N ALA A 65 -1.08 6.88 4.64
CA ALA A 65 0.03 7.21 5.52
C ALA A 65 1.39 6.65 5.04
N GLY A 66 1.44 5.96 3.89
CA GLY A 66 2.68 5.45 3.30
C GLY A 66 3.14 4.08 3.81
N SER A 67 2.93 3.72 5.08
CA SER A 67 3.25 2.35 5.55
C SER A 67 2.15 1.35 5.17
N PRO A 68 2.48 0.27 4.42
CA PRO A 68 1.49 -0.74 4.05
C PRO A 68 0.95 -1.53 5.25
N TYR A 69 -0.36 -1.71 5.28
CA TYR A 69 -1.06 -2.67 6.13
C TYR A 69 -1.56 -3.84 5.28
N PHE A 70 -1.60 -5.03 5.87
CA PHE A 70 -2.04 -6.26 5.25
C PHE A 70 -3.04 -6.98 6.16
N TYR A 71 -3.89 -7.81 5.58
CA TYR A 71 -4.76 -8.73 6.31
C TYR A 71 -4.36 -10.15 5.94
N LEU A 72 -3.58 -10.81 6.78
CA LEU A 72 -2.95 -12.10 6.48
C LEU A 72 -3.39 -13.17 7.46
N SER A 73 -3.47 -14.41 6.99
CA SER A 73 -3.71 -15.58 7.82
C SER A 73 -2.41 -16.11 8.40
N ILE A 74 -2.40 -16.46 9.70
CA ILE A 74 -1.31 -17.21 10.33
C ILE A 74 -1.18 -18.64 9.79
N LEU A 75 -2.17 -19.11 9.02
CA LEU A 75 -2.12 -20.42 8.35
C LEU A 75 -1.40 -20.33 6.99
N ASP A 76 -1.26 -19.13 6.43
CA ASP A 76 -0.53 -18.93 5.19
C ASP A 76 0.96 -18.71 5.49
N PRO A 77 1.88 -19.18 4.63
CA PRO A 77 3.32 -19.05 4.88
C PRO A 77 3.78 -17.63 5.18
N ALA A 78 3.20 -16.62 4.51
CA ALA A 78 3.57 -15.23 4.70
C ALA A 78 3.13 -14.67 6.06
N GLY A 79 1.98 -15.09 6.60
CA GLY A 79 1.54 -14.66 7.93
C GLY A 79 2.16 -15.50 9.05
N ALA A 80 2.32 -16.80 8.83
CA ALA A 80 2.92 -17.73 9.78
C ALA A 80 4.37 -17.33 10.12
N GLU A 81 5.17 -17.04 9.10
CA GLU A 81 6.61 -16.81 9.27
C GLU A 81 6.95 -15.46 9.88
N ALA A 82 6.05 -14.48 9.79
CA ALA A 82 6.23 -13.14 10.37
C ALA A 82 6.41 -13.16 11.90
N GLN A 83 6.07 -14.27 12.57
CA GLN A 83 6.30 -14.47 14.00
C GLN A 83 7.72 -14.94 14.33
N ASN A 84 8.45 -15.50 13.35
CA ASN A 84 9.79 -16.06 13.52
C ASN A 84 10.87 -15.17 12.92
N ASP A 85 10.62 -14.62 11.73
CA ASP A 85 11.50 -13.71 11.02
C ASP A 85 10.66 -12.55 10.50
N VAL A 86 10.88 -11.34 11.01
CA VAL A 86 10.10 -10.16 10.61
C VAL A 86 10.59 -9.51 9.32
N ARG A 87 11.71 -9.96 8.73
CA ARG A 87 12.34 -9.32 7.57
C ARG A 87 11.56 -9.59 6.28
N TYR A 88 10.87 -8.56 5.80
CA TYR A 88 9.97 -8.64 4.66
C TYR A 88 10.21 -7.47 3.70
N SER A 89 9.86 -7.67 2.43
CA SER A 89 9.83 -6.58 1.44
C SER A 89 8.58 -6.63 0.59
N LEU A 90 7.91 -5.49 0.39
CA LEU A 90 6.81 -5.33 -0.55
C LEU A 90 7.33 -4.72 -1.85
N THR A 91 7.16 -5.41 -2.98
CA THR A 91 7.48 -4.89 -4.32
C THR A 91 6.23 -4.58 -5.11
N LEU A 92 6.23 -3.40 -5.73
CA LEU A 92 5.14 -2.83 -6.52
C LEU A 92 5.67 -2.34 -7.88
N SER A 93 4.80 -2.40 -8.88
CA SER A 93 5.02 -1.84 -10.22
C SER A 93 3.87 -0.92 -10.59
N GLU A 94 4.19 0.20 -11.23
CA GLU A 94 3.21 1.11 -11.85
C GLU A 94 2.37 0.35 -12.89
N PHE A 95 2.96 -0.66 -13.53
CA PHE A 95 2.29 -1.53 -14.51
C PHE A 95 1.07 -2.28 -13.95
N PHE A 96 0.91 -2.34 -12.62
CA PHE A 96 -0.25 -3.00 -12.02
C PHE A 96 -1.55 -2.21 -12.17
N PHE A 97 -1.48 -0.90 -12.40
CA PHE A 97 -2.66 -0.04 -12.52
C PHE A 97 -2.60 0.95 -13.70
N ASP A 98 -1.50 1.00 -14.43
CA ASP A 98 -1.29 1.78 -15.66
C ASP A 98 -0.53 0.90 -16.68
N ASP A 99 -0.57 1.21 -17.98
CA ASP A 99 0.20 0.46 -19.00
C ASP A 99 1.62 1.02 -19.22
N CYS A 100 2.04 1.97 -18.37
CA CYS A 100 3.30 2.70 -18.46
C CYS A 100 3.50 3.41 -19.81
N GLY A 101 2.41 3.80 -20.46
CA GLY A 101 2.41 4.36 -21.81
C GLY A 101 2.84 3.33 -22.87
N GLY A 102 2.48 2.07 -22.68
CA GLY A 102 2.82 0.94 -23.57
C GLY A 102 4.26 0.44 -23.45
N GLN A 103 4.99 0.84 -22.40
CA GLN A 103 6.35 0.38 -22.16
C GLN A 103 6.37 -0.99 -21.45
N ASP A 104 7.45 -1.74 -21.67
CA ASP A 104 7.68 -2.97 -20.92
C ASP A 104 7.80 -2.70 -19.40
N PRO A 105 7.23 -3.55 -18.51
CA PRO A 105 7.32 -3.38 -17.06
C PRO A 105 8.76 -3.30 -16.51
N GLN A 106 9.72 -3.90 -17.21
CA GLN A 106 11.14 -3.84 -16.85
C GLN A 106 11.75 -2.45 -17.13
N SER A 107 11.19 -1.67 -18.06
CA SER A 107 11.65 -0.32 -18.39
C SER A 107 11.79 0.54 -17.13
N PRO A 108 12.94 1.22 -16.88
CA PRO A 108 13.10 2.12 -15.74
C PRO A 108 12.06 3.25 -15.65
N SER A 109 11.52 3.68 -16.79
CA SER A 109 10.45 4.69 -16.84
C SER A 109 9.08 4.14 -16.44
N CYS A 110 8.89 2.81 -16.48
CA CYS A 110 7.76 2.15 -15.84
C CYS A 110 8.13 1.92 -14.37
N ALA A 111 7.57 2.75 -13.49
CA ALA A 111 8.12 2.87 -12.16
C ALA A 111 7.91 1.60 -11.32
N LYS A 112 8.89 1.30 -10.46
CA LYS A 112 8.83 0.19 -9.53
C LYS A 112 9.45 0.58 -8.20
N ILE A 113 8.85 0.11 -7.12
CA ILE A 113 9.28 0.39 -5.75
C ILE A 113 9.31 -0.90 -4.95
N THR A 114 10.36 -1.06 -4.14
CA THR A 114 10.43 -2.07 -3.09
C THR A 114 10.59 -1.36 -1.75
N LEU A 115 9.66 -1.66 -0.84
CA LEU A 115 9.73 -1.23 0.56
C LEU A 115 10.22 -2.42 1.37
N SER A 116 11.40 -2.34 1.96
CA SER A 116 11.99 -3.41 2.79
C SER A 116 11.98 -3.00 4.25
N GLY A 117 11.73 -3.95 5.15
CA GLY A 117 11.83 -3.72 6.59
C GLY A 117 11.18 -4.83 7.40
N GLN A 118 10.38 -4.47 8.40
CA GLN A 118 9.83 -5.39 9.39
C GLN A 118 8.31 -5.52 9.29
N LEU A 119 7.81 -6.72 9.02
CA LEU A 119 6.37 -7.01 9.03
C LEU A 119 5.94 -7.41 10.44
N LEU A 120 5.18 -6.54 11.10
CA LEU A 120 4.72 -6.75 12.47
C LEU A 120 3.22 -6.96 12.53
N MET A 121 2.80 -7.99 13.27
CA MET A 121 1.39 -8.21 13.62
C MET A 121 0.93 -7.13 14.60
N LEU A 122 -0.16 -6.44 14.27
CA LEU A 122 -0.78 -5.46 15.17
C LEU A 122 -1.71 -6.18 16.15
N PRO A 123 -1.73 -5.79 17.44
CA PRO A 123 -2.72 -6.29 18.38
C PRO A 123 -4.14 -5.96 17.91
N GLY A 124 -5.04 -6.95 17.95
CA GLY A 124 -6.40 -6.80 17.43
C GLY A 124 -7.27 -5.80 18.20
N ASP A 125 -6.93 -5.52 19.45
CA ASP A 125 -7.57 -4.54 20.33
C ASP A 125 -6.92 -3.14 20.28
N SER A 126 -5.83 -2.98 19.51
CA SER A 126 -5.16 -1.69 19.36
C SER A 126 -5.97 -0.72 18.50
N VAL A 127 -5.89 0.57 18.83
CA VAL A 127 -6.56 1.65 18.06
C VAL A 127 -6.06 1.68 16.62
N GLU A 128 -4.76 1.46 16.41
CA GLU A 128 -4.14 1.40 15.08
C GLU A 128 -4.63 0.18 14.29
N GLY A 129 -4.62 -1.01 14.90
CA GLY A 129 -5.09 -2.25 14.26
C GLY A 129 -6.54 -2.13 13.78
N ALA A 130 -7.43 -1.61 14.62
CA ALA A 130 -8.83 -1.40 14.24
C ALA A 130 -9.00 -0.37 13.10
N LYS A 131 -8.16 0.69 13.07
CA LYS A 131 -8.19 1.67 11.97
C LYS A 131 -7.67 1.07 10.67
N ALA A 132 -6.58 0.32 10.74
CA ALA A 132 -5.98 -0.37 9.61
C ALA A 132 -6.92 -1.45 9.03
N GLU A 133 -7.58 -2.24 9.88
CA GLU A 133 -8.58 -3.23 9.43
C GLU A 133 -9.72 -2.57 8.65
N ARG A 134 -10.28 -1.47 9.18
CA ARG A 134 -11.33 -0.72 8.47
C ARG A 134 -10.84 -0.15 7.14
N ALA A 135 -9.62 0.35 7.08
CA ALA A 135 -9.02 0.83 5.83
C ALA A 135 -8.83 -0.32 4.83
N LEU A 136 -8.35 -1.48 5.29
CA LEU A 136 -8.19 -2.69 4.50
C LEU A 136 -9.51 -3.16 3.92
N PHE A 137 -10.57 -3.27 4.73
CA PHE A 137 -11.88 -3.74 4.25
C PHE A 137 -12.57 -2.73 3.34
N LYS A 138 -12.27 -1.44 3.51
CA LYS A 138 -12.72 -0.40 2.57
C LYS A 138 -12.03 -0.54 1.22
N ALA A 139 -10.71 -0.78 1.21
CA ALA A 139 -9.94 -0.97 -0.01
C ALA A 139 -10.22 -2.33 -0.70
N HIS A 140 -10.50 -3.35 0.11
CA HIS A 140 -10.69 -4.75 -0.30
C HIS A 140 -11.98 -5.34 0.31
N PRO A 141 -13.17 -5.02 -0.24
CA PRO A 141 -14.45 -5.43 0.36
C PRO A 141 -14.63 -6.95 0.50
N SER A 142 -13.94 -7.76 -0.32
CA SER A 142 -13.97 -9.22 -0.22
C SER A 142 -13.46 -9.75 1.12
N PHE A 143 -12.60 -8.99 1.82
CA PHE A 143 -12.07 -9.37 3.13
C PHE A 143 -13.14 -9.44 4.23
N LEU A 144 -14.29 -8.77 4.06
CA LEU A 144 -15.44 -8.90 4.98
C LEU A 144 -16.02 -10.33 4.97
N GLY A 145 -15.92 -11.01 3.83
CA GLY A 145 -16.37 -12.39 3.66
C GLY A 145 -15.31 -13.41 4.01
N PHE A 146 -14.05 -12.99 4.22
CA PHE A 146 -13.04 -13.87 4.77
C PHE A 146 -13.49 -14.17 6.19
N PRO A 147 -13.59 -15.45 6.57
CA PRO A 147 -14.11 -15.75 7.87
C PRO A 147 -13.25 -15.00 8.89
N LYS A 148 -13.88 -14.30 9.84
CA LYS A 148 -13.21 -13.85 11.09
C LYS A 148 -12.58 -15.01 11.88
N MET A 149 -12.60 -16.21 11.29
CA MET A 149 -12.31 -17.56 11.76
C MET A 149 -11.40 -17.50 12.96
N ASN A 150 -12.02 -17.41 14.13
CA ASN A 150 -11.41 -17.74 15.41
C ASN A 150 -10.00 -17.18 15.66
N GLY A 151 -9.68 -15.98 15.13
CA GLY A 151 -8.35 -15.37 15.30
C GLY A 151 -7.25 -15.85 14.35
N THR A 152 -7.57 -16.45 13.19
CA THR A 152 -6.55 -16.88 12.21
C THR A 152 -6.04 -15.76 11.32
N PHE A 153 -6.88 -14.77 10.99
CA PHE A 153 -6.43 -13.58 10.27
C PHE A 153 -6.06 -12.46 11.25
N ALA A 154 -4.99 -11.74 10.93
CA ALA A 154 -4.56 -10.58 11.69
C ALA A 154 -4.13 -9.44 10.75
N VAL A 155 -4.17 -8.23 11.29
CA VAL A 155 -3.61 -7.06 10.61
C VAL A 155 -2.11 -7.04 10.83
N TYR A 156 -1.36 -6.87 9.75
CA TYR A 156 0.08 -6.66 9.79
C TYR A 156 0.42 -5.28 9.25
N LYS A 157 1.49 -4.68 9.75
CA LYS A 157 2.07 -3.44 9.24
C LYS A 157 3.50 -3.69 8.81
N LEU A 158 3.88 -3.19 7.64
CA LEU A 158 5.28 -3.11 7.26
C LEU A 158 5.88 -1.80 7.78
N LEU A 159 6.78 -1.92 8.76
CA LEU A 159 7.68 -0.85 9.14
C LEU A 159 8.82 -0.81 8.12
N ILE A 160 9.01 0.35 7.50
CA ILE A 160 9.94 0.51 6.38
C ILE A 160 11.31 0.90 6.93
N ASP A 161 12.34 0.14 6.56
CA ASP A 161 13.73 0.42 6.88
C ASP A 161 14.51 0.93 5.65
N GLU A 162 14.15 0.44 4.45
CA GLU A 162 14.81 0.78 3.18
C GLU A 162 13.80 0.92 2.04
N ILE A 163 14.08 1.84 1.12
CA ILE A 163 13.28 2.07 -0.09
C ILE A 163 14.18 1.96 -1.31
N PHE A 164 13.82 1.06 -2.21
CA PHE A 164 14.39 0.98 -3.55
C PHE A 164 13.37 1.49 -4.56
N LEU A 165 13.67 2.60 -5.25
CA LEU A 165 12.79 3.19 -6.26
C LEU A 165 13.51 3.37 -7.58
N VAL A 166 12.88 2.94 -8.68
CA VAL A 166 13.27 3.29 -10.04
C VAL A 166 12.04 3.85 -10.76
N ASN A 167 12.11 5.08 -11.24
CA ASN A 167 10.99 5.77 -11.89
C ASN A 167 11.36 6.56 -13.15
N LYS A 168 12.62 6.47 -13.60
CA LYS A 168 13.12 7.06 -14.84
C LYS A 168 14.39 6.32 -15.29
N MET A 169 14.85 6.60 -16.52
CA MET A 169 16.12 6.10 -17.07
C MET A 169 17.33 6.70 -16.34
N ALA A 170 17.56 6.25 -15.12
CA ALA A 170 18.63 6.65 -14.22
C ALA A 170 18.90 5.53 -13.19
N PRO A 171 19.99 5.61 -12.42
CA PRO A 171 20.15 4.79 -11.23
C PRO A 171 18.95 4.89 -10.27
N PRO A 172 18.79 3.92 -9.35
CA PRO A 172 17.78 3.99 -8.31
C PRO A 172 17.82 5.33 -7.57
N ARG A 173 16.65 5.83 -7.18
CA ARG A 173 16.51 7.12 -6.52
C ARG A 173 16.99 7.00 -5.07
N GLU A 174 17.80 7.97 -4.65
CA GLU A 174 18.05 8.20 -3.23
C GLU A 174 16.77 8.75 -2.60
N LEU A 175 16.27 8.08 -1.57
CA LEU A 175 15.08 8.46 -0.81
C LEU A 175 15.17 7.83 0.59
N SER A 176 15.17 8.66 1.62
CA SER A 176 15.07 8.19 3.00
C SER A 176 13.63 7.83 3.38
N VAL A 177 13.48 6.97 4.39
CA VAL A 177 12.15 6.64 4.95
C VAL A 177 11.48 7.89 5.55
N GLU A 178 12.25 8.80 6.14
CA GLU A 178 11.72 10.05 6.71
C GLU A 178 11.10 10.94 5.62
N GLU A 179 11.83 11.18 4.52
CA GLU A 179 11.33 11.95 3.38
C GLU A 179 10.08 11.30 2.77
N TYR A 180 10.07 9.98 2.64
CA TYR A 180 8.93 9.22 2.13
C TYR A 180 7.68 9.41 3.01
N LEU A 181 7.82 9.26 4.33
CA LEU A 181 6.70 9.37 5.26
C LEU A 181 6.23 10.82 5.45
N ALA A 182 7.08 11.82 5.19
CA ALA A 182 6.75 13.24 5.28
C ALA A 182 6.02 13.80 4.05
N ALA A 183 6.02 13.09 2.92
CA ALA A 183 5.40 13.52 1.66
C ALA A 183 3.87 13.39 1.60
#